data_AF-A0A0C3F0R4-F1
#
_entry.id   AF-A0A0C3F0R4-F1
#
_cell.length_a   1.000
_cell.length_b   1.000
_cell.length_c   1.000
_cell.angle_alpha   90.00
_cell.angle_beta   90.00
_cell.angle_gamma   90.00
#
_symmetry.space_group_name_H-M   'P 1'
#
loop_
_entity.id
_entity.type
_entity.pdbx_description
1 polymer ?
#
loop_
_entity_poly.entity_id
_entity_poly.type
_entity_poly.pdbx_seq_one_letter_code
_entity_poly.pdbx_strand_id
1 'polypeptide(L)' 'MKSLVNDTIAPYFDRKKKELGLPKTQYSLWEIDCWSVHKSEEFRSWMKKEHSDIIISFVPGGCTDIWQPLYVGIR' A
#
# COMPACT_ATOMS: atom_id res chain seq x y z
N MET A 1 5.27 9.12 6.49
CA MET A 1 4.54 8.41 5.41
C MET A 1 5.18 8.58 4.05
N LYS A 2 5.48 9.80 3.56
CA LYS A 2 6.08 9.99 2.23
C LYS A 2 7.44 9.27 2.04
N SER A 3 8.34 9.36 3.04
CA SER A 3 9.62 8.64 3.04
C SER A 3 9.44 7.12 2.96
N LEU A 4 8.59 6.54 3.83
CA LEU A 4 8.26 5.10 3.78
C LEU A 4 7.82 4.66 2.38
N VAL A 5 6.97 5.47 1.73
CA VAL A 5 6.50 5.14 0.38
C VAL A 5 7.63 5.22 -0.64
N ASN A 6 8.38 6.33 -0.66
CA ASN A 6 9.42 6.59 -1.65
C ASN A 6 10.63 5.65 -1.49
N ASP A 7 11.00 5.34 -0.26
CA ASP A 7 12.25 4.65 0.05
C ASP A 7 12.03 3.14 0.19
N THR A 8 10.80 2.68 0.43
CA THR A 8 10.50 1.27 0.70
C THR A 8 9.37 0.71 -0.15
N ILE A 9 8.15 1.27 -0.06
CA ILE A 9 6.95 0.64 -0.66
C ILE A 9 7.00 0.66 -2.19
N ALA A 10 7.21 1.83 -2.80
CA ALA A 10 7.25 1.94 -4.26
C ALA A 10 8.45 1.16 -4.87
N PRO A 11 9.69 1.28 -4.34
CA PRO A 11 10.81 0.47 -4.83
C PRO A 11 10.59 -1.04 -4.68
N TYR A 12 9.92 -1.47 -3.60
CA TYR A 12 9.57 -2.89 -3.43
C TYR A 12 8.62 -3.37 -4.52
N PHE A 13 7.55 -2.63 -4.81
CA PHE A 13 6.61 -2.99 -5.86
C PHE A 13 7.26 -3.03 -7.24
N ASP A 14 8.06 -2.03 -7.59
CA ASP A 14 8.77 -2.00 -8.87
C ASP A 14 9.72 -3.19 -9.04
N ARG A 15 10.45 -3.53 -7.98
CA ARG A 15 11.32 -4.71 -7.96
C ARG A 15 10.50 -5.99 -8.15
N LYS A 16 9.38 -6.14 -7.43
CA LYS A 16 8.51 -7.33 -7.56
C LYS A 16 7.85 -7.46 -8.92
N LYS A 17 7.38 -6.35 -9.51
CA LYS A 17 6.87 -6.34 -10.90
C LYS A 17 7.95 -6.84 -11.86
N LYS A 18 9.19 -6.36 -11.72
CA LYS A 18 10.32 -6.82 -12.55
C LYS A 18 10.63 -8.31 -12.36
N GLU A 19 10.69 -8.79 -11.13
CA GLU A 19 10.94 -10.20 -10.80
C GLU A 19 9.87 -11.14 -11.39
N LEU A 20 8.61 -10.68 -11.43
CA LEU A 20 7.47 -11.43 -11.96
C LEU A 20 7.25 -11.23 -13.47
N GLY A 21 8.07 -10.43 -14.15
CA GLY A 21 7.90 -10.10 -15.58
C GLY A 21 6.64 -9.29 -15.90
N LEU A 22 6.10 -8.56 -14.91
CA LEU A 22 4.89 -7.75 -15.06
C LEU A 22 5.19 -6.39 -15.70
N PRO A 23 4.21 -5.80 -16.42
CA PRO A 23 4.33 -4.42 -16.90
C PRO A 23 4.52 -3.42 -15.76
N LYS A 24 5.30 -2.36 -16.00
CA LYS A 24 5.45 -1.28 -15.01
C LYS A 24 4.13 -0.57 -14.69
N THR A 25 3.23 -0.53 -15.67
CA THR A 25 1.88 0.05 -15.56
C THR A 25 0.91 -0.81 -14.76
N GLN A 26 1.31 -2.02 -14.35
CA GLN A 26 0.50 -2.88 -13.48
C GLN A 26 0.28 -2.16 -12.15
N TYR A 27 -0.97 -2.09 -11.71
CA TYR A 27 -1.32 -1.50 -10.42
C TYR A 27 -0.94 -2.44 -9.29
N SER A 28 -0.50 -1.85 -8.18
CA SER A 28 -0.19 -2.53 -6.92
C SER A 28 -1.25 -2.19 -5.87
N LEU A 29 -1.66 -3.17 -5.07
CA LEU A 29 -2.53 -2.95 -3.92
C LEU A 29 -1.67 -2.90 -2.65
N TRP A 30 -1.82 -1.83 -1.88
CA TRP A 30 -1.24 -1.70 -0.55
C TRP A 30 -2.35 -1.72 0.50
N GLU A 31 -2.46 -2.85 1.19
CA GLU A 31 -3.34 -3.01 2.34
C GLU A 31 -2.64 -2.52 3.61
N ILE A 32 -3.31 -1.64 4.36
CA ILE A 32 -2.74 -0.97 5.54
C ILE A 32 -3.79 -0.72 6.62
N ASP A 33 -3.36 -0.72 7.88
CA ASP A 33 -4.21 -0.35 9.01
C ASP A 33 -4.80 1.08 8.87
N CYS A 34 -6.07 1.24 9.25
CA CYS A 34 -6.82 2.50 9.19
C CYS A 34 -6.51 3.47 10.35
N TRP A 35 -5.23 3.81 10.54
CA TRP A 35 -4.80 4.76 11.59
C TRP A 35 -4.99 6.21 11.13
N SER A 36 -5.17 7.13 12.07
CA SER A 36 -5.37 8.57 11.78
C SER A 36 -4.26 9.15 10.92
N VAL A 37 -3.01 8.73 11.16
CA VAL A 37 -1.82 9.12 10.39
C VAL A 37 -1.85 8.67 8.92
N HIS A 38 -2.57 7.60 8.59
CA HIS A 38 -2.68 7.08 7.22
C HIS A 38 -3.88 7.67 6.46
N LYS A 39 -4.86 8.23 7.17
CA LYS A 39 -6.12 8.73 6.60
C LYS A 39 -6.09 10.19 6.15
N SER A 40 -5.02 10.92 6.39
CA SER A 40 -4.99 12.35 6.07
C SER A 40 -5.27 12.58 4.58
N GLU A 41 -6.08 13.59 4.27
CA GLU A 41 -6.36 13.97 2.89
C GLU A 41 -5.09 14.38 2.16
N GLU A 42 -4.18 15.10 2.83
CA GLU A 42 -2.89 15.47 2.26
C GLU A 42 -2.11 14.25 1.77
N PHE A 43 -2.03 13.20 2.58
CA PHE A 43 -1.32 11.99 2.20
C PHE A 43 -2.00 11.26 1.04
N ARG A 44 -3.32 11.12 1.08
CA ARG A 44 -4.09 10.44 0.01
C ARG A 44 -4.00 11.21 -1.32
N SER A 45 -4.08 12.53 -1.28
CA SER A 45 -3.94 13.39 -2.46
C SER A 45 -2.51 13.33 -3.03
N TRP A 46 -1.50 13.30 -2.16
CA TRP A 46 -0.11 13.11 -2.57
C TRP A 46 0.12 11.74 -3.22
N MET A 47 -0.40 10.65 -2.62
CA MET A 47 -0.33 9.30 -3.19
C MET A 47 -0.97 9.25 -4.58
N LYS A 48 -2.17 9.82 -4.75
CA LYS A 48 -2.86 9.84 -6.04
C LYS A 48 -2.07 10.60 -7.12
N LYS A 49 -1.31 11.63 -6.73
CA LYS A 49 -0.50 12.45 -7.64
C LYS A 49 0.83 11.81 -8.01
N GLU A 50 1.57 11.32 -7.01
CA GLU A 50 2.95 10.87 -7.21
C GLU A 50 3.07 9.35 -7.43
N HIS A 51 2.12 8.56 -6.92
CA HIS A 51 2.13 7.09 -6.93
C HIS A 51 0.77 6.53 -7.39
N SER A 52 0.28 7.02 -8.54
CA SER A 52 -1.07 6.73 -9.04
C SER A 52 -1.35 5.26 -9.37
N ASP A 53 -0.32 4.43 -9.49
CA ASP A 53 -0.40 2.99 -9.71
C ASP A 53 -0.45 2.18 -8.40
N ILE A 54 -0.36 2.84 -7.24
CA ILE A 54 -0.51 2.21 -5.92
C ILE A 54 -1.88 2.54 -5.34
N ILE A 55 -2.72 1.53 -5.25
CA ILE A 55 -4.06 1.61 -4.64
C ILE A 55 -3.93 1.33 -3.15
N ILE A 56 -4.40 2.25 -2.30
CA ILE A 56 -4.44 2.05 -0.85
C ILE A 56 -5.77 1.43 -0.46
N SER A 57 -5.72 0.30 0.25
CA SER A 57 -6.87 -0.35 0.88
C SER A 57 -6.70 -0.31 2.40
N PHE A 58 -7.69 0.24 3.10
CA PHE A 58 -7.66 0.35 4.55
C PHE A 58 -8.40 -0.82 5.20
N VAL A 59 -7.73 -1.51 6.12
CA VAL A 59 -8.41 -2.47 7.00
C VAL A 59 -9.21 -1.68 8.05
N PRO A 60 -10.53 -1.89 8.19
CA PRO A 60 -11.34 -1.15 9.16
C PRO A 60 -10.80 -1.29 10.59
N GLY A 61 -11.02 -0.27 11.42
CA GLY A 61 -10.61 -0.34 12.83
C GLY A 61 -11.34 -1.46 13.57
N GLY A 62 -10.61 -2.23 14.38
CA GLY A 62 -11.16 -3.39 15.10
C GLY A 62 -11.42 -4.62 14.21
N CYS A 63 -10.92 -4.59 12.96
CA CYS A 63 -11.01 -5.69 12.01
C CYS A 63 -9.62 -6.24 11.63
N THR A 64 -8.54 -5.72 12.22
CA THR A 64 -7.16 -6.11 11.90
C THR A 64 -6.93 -7.62 12.11
N ASP A 65 -7.45 -8.19 13.18
CA ASP A 65 -7.37 -9.61 13.53
C ASP A 65 -8.28 -10.53 12.70
N ILE A 66 -9.13 -9.96 11.84
CA ILE A 66 -10.09 -10.69 11.00
C ILE A 66 -9.77 -10.53 9.51
N TRP A 67 -9.36 -9.34 9.09
CA TRP A 67 -9.26 -8.96 7.70
C TRP A 67 -7.83 -8.69 7.23
N GLN A 68 -6.89 -8.38 8.13
CA GLN A 68 -5.51 -8.18 7.70
C GLN A 68 -4.80 -9.53 7.54
N PRO A 69 -4.38 -9.90 6.31
CA PRO A 69 -3.81 -11.23 6.02
C PRO A 69 -2.62 -11.57 6.92
N LEU A 70 -1.80 -10.56 7.26
CA LEU A 70 -0.62 -10.74 8.11
C LEU A 70 -0.97 -11.17 9.55
N TYR A 71 -2.15 -10.81 10.07
CA TYR A 71 -2.58 -11.19 11.42
C TYR A 71 -3.38 -12.49 11.43
N VAL A 72 -4.16 -12.80 10.39
CA VAL A 72 -4.90 -14.07 10.28
C VAL A 72 -4.02 -15.25 9.84
N GLY A 73 -2.79 -14.96 9.41
CA GLY A 73 -1.83 -15.94 8.95
C GLY A 73 -1.99 -16.20 7.45
N ILE A 74 -1.18 -15.51 6.65
CA ILE A 74 -0.92 -15.91 5.27
C ILE A 74 -0.25 -17.29 5.34
N ARG A 75 -1.00 -18.35 4.99
CA ARG A 75 -0.46 -19.70 4.78
C ARG A 75 -0.02 -19.88 3.34
#